data_AF-A0A1F4V8Q2-F1
#
_entry.id   AF-A0A1F4V8Q2-F1
#
_cell.length_a   1.000
_cell.length_b   1.000
_cell.length_c   1.000
_cell.angle_alpha   90.00
_cell.angle_beta   90.00
_cell.angle_gamma   90.00
#
_symmetry.space_group_name_H-M   'P 1'
#
loop_
_entity.id
_entity.type
_entity.pdbx_description
1 polymer ?
#
loop_
_entity_poly.entity_id
_entity_poly.type
_entity_poly.pdbx_seq_one_letter_code
_entity_poly.pdbx_strand_id
1 'polypeptide(L)'
;MKKHITENTPGIKSKNNTIININIVNDNDIKILNKKYFERNYPTDVLSFNYNQEVDGEYYLGDVVVNKDQAERQCKEYGNDLEHEIAELVAHGILHLLGVHHEDDNESDVHGVIT
;
A
#
# COMPACT_ATOMS: atom_id res chain seq x y z
N MET A 1 6.92 -35.91 -5.81
CA MET A 1 8.06 -34.97 -5.91
C MET A 1 7.67 -33.81 -6.82
N LYS A 2 7.34 -32.64 -6.26
CA LYS A 2 7.13 -31.42 -7.08
C LYS A 2 8.50 -30.77 -7.27
N LYS A 3 8.98 -30.70 -8.53
CA LYS A 3 10.19 -29.96 -8.90
C LYS A 3 9.92 -28.47 -8.72
N HIS A 4 10.77 -27.79 -7.95
CA HIS A 4 10.74 -26.34 -7.80
C HIS A 4 11.17 -25.65 -9.12
N ILE A 5 10.40 -24.66 -9.54
CA ILE A 5 10.58 -23.84 -10.75
C ILE A 5 11.55 -22.68 -10.44
N THR A 6 12.66 -22.94 -9.75
CA THR A 6 13.58 -21.87 -9.32
C THR A 6 14.98 -21.98 -9.90
N GLU A 7 15.26 -22.97 -10.75
CA GLU A 7 16.65 -23.25 -11.15
C GLU A 7 17.20 -22.33 -12.25
N ASN A 8 16.40 -21.51 -12.96
CA ASN A 8 16.91 -20.71 -14.10
C ASN A 8 16.35 -19.29 -14.27
N THR A 9 15.70 -18.72 -13.25
CA THR A 9 15.39 -17.28 -13.25
C THR A 9 16.58 -16.56 -12.60
N PRO A 10 17.07 -15.40 -13.11
CA PRO A 10 17.97 -14.54 -12.36
C PRO A 10 17.21 -14.00 -11.14
N GLY A 11 17.13 -14.81 -10.09
CA GLY A 11 16.52 -14.42 -8.83
C GLY A 11 17.46 -13.42 -8.18
N ILE A 12 17.00 -12.19 -8.03
CA ILE A 12 17.62 -11.23 -7.13
C ILE A 12 17.60 -11.88 -5.75
N LYS A 13 18.74 -12.40 -5.30
CA LYS A 13 18.91 -12.84 -3.92
C LYS A 13 18.91 -11.59 -3.06
N SER A 14 17.76 -11.20 -2.51
CA SER A 14 17.77 -10.27 -1.39
C SER A 14 18.51 -10.96 -0.25
N LYS A 15 19.65 -10.41 0.14
CA LYS A 15 20.46 -10.91 1.26
C LYS A 15 19.85 -10.51 2.61
N ASN A 16 18.87 -9.60 2.58
CA ASN A 16 18.31 -8.89 3.73
C ASN A 16 16.80 -9.15 3.84
N ASN A 17 16.28 -9.15 5.07
CA ASN A 17 14.85 -9.11 5.31
C ASN A 17 14.28 -7.79 4.77
N THR A 18 13.16 -7.84 4.06
CA THR A 18 12.43 -6.65 3.62
C THR A 18 11.27 -6.39 4.57
N ILE A 19 11.15 -5.15 5.04
CA ILE A 19 10.13 -4.70 5.97
C ILE A 19 9.17 -3.75 5.26
N ILE A 20 7.88 -4.01 5.45
CA ILE A 20 6.77 -3.15 5.06
C ILE A 20 5.90 -2.99 6.30
N ASN A 21 5.59 -1.76 6.71
CA ASN A 21 4.64 -1.53 7.79
C ASN A 21 3.25 -1.31 7.21
N ILE A 22 2.24 -1.92 7.83
CA ILE A 22 0.84 -1.74 7.47
C ILE A 22 0.14 -1.10 8.66
N ASN A 23 -0.45 0.07 8.45
CA ASN A 23 -1.19 0.80 9.46
C ASN A 23 -2.65 0.90 9.04
N ILE A 24 -3.57 0.47 9.90
CA ILE A 24 -5.01 0.62 9.68
C ILE A 24 -5.50 1.77 10.55
N VAL A 25 -6.08 2.78 9.92
CA VAL A 25 -6.49 4.05 10.57
C VAL A 25 -7.92 4.43 10.18
N ASN A 26 -8.45 5.47 10.81
CA ASN A 26 -9.76 6.04 10.49
C ASN A 26 -9.64 7.25 9.54
N ASP A 27 -10.79 7.81 9.13
CA ASP A 27 -10.87 8.97 8.24
C ASP A 27 -10.11 10.20 8.74
N ASN A 28 -10.18 10.47 10.04
CA ASN A 28 -9.55 11.65 10.63
C ASN A 28 -8.02 11.54 10.58
N ASP A 29 -7.50 10.38 10.97
CA ASP A 29 -6.07 10.11 11.01
C ASP A 29 -5.47 10.15 9.61
N ILE A 30 -6.09 9.47 8.63
CA ILE A 30 -5.55 9.48 7.27
C ILE A 30 -5.68 10.86 6.61
N LYS A 31 -6.73 11.64 6.92
CA LYS A 31 -6.87 13.02 6.44
C LYS A 31 -5.75 13.91 6.98
N ILE A 32 -5.37 13.75 8.25
CA ILE A 32 -4.24 14.49 8.84
C ILE A 32 -2.95 14.14 8.12
N LEU A 33 -2.72 12.85 7.84
CA LEU A 33 -1.54 12.39 7.08
C LEU A 33 -1.55 12.92 5.64
N ASN A 34 -2.68 12.81 4.94
CA ASN A 34 -2.84 13.28 3.56
C ASN A 34 -2.57 14.79 3.45
N LYS A 35 -3.06 15.57 4.43
CA LYS A 35 -2.78 17.00 4.49
C LYS A 35 -1.31 17.29 4.77
N LYS A 36 -0.69 16.54 5.68
CA LYS A 36 0.68 16.77 6.13
C LYS A 36 1.71 16.45 5.05
N TYR A 37 1.52 15.37 4.31
CA TYR A 37 2.51 14.84 3.38
C TYR A 37 2.19 15.12 1.90
N PHE A 38 0.92 15.35 1.55
CA PHE A 38 0.48 15.56 0.17
C PHE A 38 -0.35 16.85 -0.02
N GLU A 39 -0.42 17.72 0.99
CA GLU A 39 -1.16 18.99 0.97
C GLU A 39 -2.66 18.86 0.65
N ARG A 40 -3.22 17.65 0.78
CA ARG A 40 -4.62 17.30 0.47
C ARG A 40 -5.45 17.19 1.74
N ASN A 41 -6.42 18.08 1.90
CA ASN A 41 -7.23 18.16 3.13
C ASN A 41 -8.54 17.34 3.05
N TYR A 42 -8.45 16.08 2.64
CA TYR A 42 -9.57 15.13 2.59
C TYR A 42 -9.09 13.71 2.94
N PRO A 43 -9.97 12.85 3.49
CA PRO A 43 -9.63 11.45 3.74
C PRO A 43 -9.46 10.71 2.41
N THR A 44 -8.50 9.79 2.35
CA THR A 44 -8.29 8.89 1.22
C THR A 44 -8.49 7.44 1.66
N ASP A 45 -8.50 6.51 0.72
CA ASP A 45 -8.54 5.06 0.93
C ASP A 45 -7.22 4.49 1.45
N VAL A 46 -6.10 4.83 0.83
CA VAL A 46 -4.76 4.33 1.17
C VAL A 46 -3.70 5.40 0.94
N LEU A 47 -2.61 5.40 1.72
CA LEU A 47 -1.40 6.19 1.46
C LEU A 47 -0.18 5.26 1.49
N SER A 48 0.77 5.49 0.57
CA SER A 48 2.01 4.73 0.50
C SER A 48 3.20 5.66 0.71
N PHE A 49 4.06 5.34 1.67
CA PHE A 49 5.26 6.11 2.00
C PHE A 49 6.49 5.28 1.69
N ASN A 50 7.17 5.61 0.60
CA ASN A 50 8.35 4.88 0.18
C ASN A 50 9.61 5.35 0.95
N TYR A 51 10.34 4.42 1.56
CA TYR A 51 11.58 4.71 2.27
C TYR A 51 12.83 4.23 1.52
N ASN A 52 12.75 3.05 0.88
CA ASN A 52 13.85 2.43 0.13
C ASN A 52 15.22 2.48 0.84
N GLN A 53 15.25 2.21 2.15
CA GLN A 53 16.43 2.40 2.99
C GLN A 53 16.89 1.12 3.68
N GLU A 54 18.20 0.97 3.88
CA GLU A 54 18.78 -0.13 4.67
C GLU A 54 19.21 0.39 6.05
N VAL A 55 18.72 -0.26 7.11
CA VAL A 55 19.04 0.07 8.51
C VAL A 55 19.33 -1.23 9.25
N ASP A 56 20.49 -1.31 9.90
CA ASP A 56 20.92 -2.47 10.71
C ASP A 56 20.82 -3.85 10.01
N GLY A 57 20.99 -3.87 8.68
CA GLY A 57 20.92 -5.10 7.87
C GLY A 57 19.50 -5.51 7.45
N GLU A 58 18.50 -4.69 7.74
CA GLU A 58 17.12 -4.85 7.27
C GLU A 58 16.80 -3.76 6.22
N TYR A 59 16.04 -4.14 5.19
CA TYR A 59 15.63 -3.24 4.13
C TYR A 59 14.19 -2.77 4.36
N TYR A 60 14.01 -1.50 4.70
CA TYR A 60 12.71 -0.88 4.88
C TYR A 60 12.21 -0.35 3.55
N LEU A 61 11.22 -1.04 2.98
CA LEU A 61 10.60 -0.64 1.72
C LEU A 61 9.71 0.60 1.92
N GLY A 62 8.90 0.59 2.96
CA GLY A 62 8.00 1.70 3.27
C GLY A 62 6.82 1.34 4.15
N ASP A 63 5.88 2.27 4.22
CA ASP A 63 4.64 2.15 4.97
C ASP A 63 3.42 2.22 4.05
N VAL A 64 2.43 1.38 4.33
CA VAL A 64 1.09 1.43 3.74
C VAL A 64 0.09 1.79 4.83
N VAL A 65 -0.65 2.87 4.65
CA VAL A 65 -1.66 3.35 5.60
C VAL A 65 -3.04 3.21 4.98
N VAL A 66 -3.88 2.34 5.53
CA VAL A 66 -5.22 2.00 5.01
C VAL A 66 -6.30 2.63 5.86
N ASN A 67 -7.27 3.26 5.22
CA ASN A 67 -8.44 3.83 5.86
C ASN A 67 -9.58 2.81 5.99
N LYS A 68 -9.79 2.33 7.22
CA LYS A 68 -10.85 1.37 7.54
C LYS A 68 -12.24 1.95 7.27
N ASP A 69 -12.46 3.23 7.53
CA ASP A 69 -13.78 3.83 7.38
C ASP A 69 -14.18 3.95 5.89
N GLN A 70 -13.20 4.16 5.00
CA GLN A 70 -13.42 4.08 3.55
C GLN A 70 -13.67 2.65 3.09
N ALA A 71 -12.85 1.69 3.55
CA ALA A 71 -13.05 0.28 3.24
C ALA A 71 -14.46 -0.20 3.65
N GLU A 72 -14.97 0.22 4.81
CA GLU A 72 -16.33 -0.09 5.25
C GLU A 72 -17.43 0.55 4.37
N ARG A 73 -17.16 1.70 3.74
CA ARG A 73 -18.06 2.31 2.76
C ARG A 73 -18.04 1.54 1.44
N GLN A 74 -16.85 1.18 0.94
CA GLN A 74 -16.66 0.38 -0.27
C GLN A 74 -17.31 -1.01 -0.13
N CYS A 75 -17.18 -1.67 1.02
CA CYS A 75 -17.88 -2.93 1.31
C CYS A 75 -19.39 -2.84 1.09
N LYS A 76 -20.01 -1.75 1.56
CA LYS A 76 -21.46 -1.54 1.43
C LYS A 76 -21.86 -1.23 -0.01
N GLU A 77 -20.98 -0.60 -0.78
CA GLU A 77 -21.22 -0.22 -2.16
C GLU A 77 -21.04 -1.41 -3.12
N TYR A 78 -19.95 -2.16 -2.97
CA TYR A 78 -19.57 -3.26 -3.85
C TYR A 78 -20.10 -4.63 -3.38
N GLY A 79 -20.58 -4.73 -2.14
CA GLY A 79 -21.09 -5.97 -1.57
C GLY A 79 -20.00 -6.96 -1.16
N ASN A 80 -18.76 -6.48 -0.98
CA ASN A 80 -17.62 -7.25 -0.54
C ASN A 80 -17.52 -7.32 1.00
N ASP A 81 -16.71 -8.25 1.50
CA ASP A 81 -16.34 -8.29 2.91
C ASP A 81 -15.19 -7.31 3.23
N LEU A 82 -15.11 -6.88 4.50
CA LEU A 82 -14.14 -5.89 4.94
C LEU A 82 -12.69 -6.39 4.88
N GLU A 83 -12.48 -7.68 5.09
CA GLU A 83 -11.13 -8.25 5.03
C GLU A 83 -10.60 -8.24 3.59
N HIS A 84 -11.47 -8.49 2.62
CA HIS A 84 -11.19 -8.43 1.19
C HIS A 84 -10.84 -7.01 0.76
N GLU A 85 -11.67 -6.01 1.10
CA GLU A 85 -11.38 -4.61 0.75
C GLU A 85 -10.06 -4.11 1.37
N ILE A 86 -9.81 -4.43 2.64
CA ILE A 86 -8.54 -4.08 3.28
C ILE A 86 -7.37 -4.80 2.59
N ALA A 87 -7.53 -6.08 2.22
CA ALA A 87 -6.49 -6.82 1.51
C ALA A 87 -6.20 -6.24 0.12
N GLU A 88 -7.23 -5.81 -0.61
CA GLU A 88 -7.06 -5.13 -1.90
C GLU A 88 -6.31 -3.80 -1.73
N LEU A 89 -6.71 -2.96 -0.77
CA LEU A 89 -6.03 -1.69 -0.48
C LEU A 89 -4.58 -1.89 -0.04
N VAL A 90 -4.29 -2.91 0.78
CA VAL A 90 -2.91 -3.26 1.16
C VAL A 90 -2.10 -3.71 -0.06
N ALA A 91 -2.66 -4.62 -0.87
CA ALA A 91 -1.98 -5.11 -2.07
C ALA A 91 -1.69 -3.95 -3.04
N HIS A 92 -2.67 -3.07 -3.23
CA HIS A 92 -2.54 -1.86 -4.02
C HIS A 92 -1.42 -0.95 -3.48
N GLY A 93 -1.41 -0.64 -2.18
CA GLY A 93 -0.35 0.16 -1.57
C GLY A 93 1.05 -0.45 -1.72
N ILE A 94 1.17 -1.78 -1.60
CA ILE A 94 2.44 -2.49 -1.83
C ILE A 94 2.90 -2.38 -3.29
N LEU A 95 1.99 -2.48 -4.26
CA LEU A 95 2.34 -2.31 -5.68
C LEU A 95 2.94 -0.92 -5.95
N HIS A 96 2.40 0.12 -5.32
CA HIS A 96 2.96 1.47 -5.39
C HIS A 96 4.32 1.58 -4.73
N LEU A 97 4.55 0.93 -3.59
CA LEU A 97 5.88 0.86 -2.99
C LEU A 97 6.91 0.19 -3.92
N LEU A 98 6.47 -0.72 -4.80
CA LEU A 98 7.32 -1.38 -5.80
C LEU A 98 7.48 -0.59 -7.11
N GLY A 99 6.88 0.61 -7.21
CA GLY A 99 6.95 1.46 -8.41
C GLY A 99 6.04 0.98 -9.56
N VAL A 100 5.04 0.14 -9.25
CA VAL A 100 4.00 -0.23 -10.20
C VAL A 100 2.82 0.72 -10.03
N HIS A 101 2.68 1.65 -10.96
CA HIS A 101 1.57 2.62 -10.98
C HIS A 101 0.47 2.16 -11.94
N HIS A 102 -0.79 2.46 -11.63
CA HIS A 102 -1.90 2.22 -12.54
C HIS A 102 -2.13 3.47 -13.42
N GLU A 103 -2.48 3.27 -14.69
CA GLU A 103 -2.70 4.39 -15.63
C GLU A 103 -3.91 5.28 -15.26
N ASP A 104 -4.77 4.80 -14.37
CA ASP A 104 -5.94 5.53 -13.84
C ASP A 104 -5.63 6.38 -12.59
N ASP A 105 -4.37 6.41 -12.12
CA ASP A 105 -3.92 7.27 -10.99
C ASP A 105 -3.87 8.77 -11.34
N ASN A 106 -4.53 9.18 -12.43
CA ASN A 106 -4.65 10.57 -12.90
C ASN A 106 -5.54 11.41 -11.97
N GLU A 107 -4.96 11.87 -10.87
CA GLU A 107 -5.24 13.07 -10.04
C GLU A 107 -6.71 13.39 -9.63
N SER A 108 -7.71 12.59 -10.00
CA SER A 108 -9.12 13.00 -9.93
C SER A 108 -10.11 11.94 -9.47
N ASP A 109 -9.69 10.67 -9.37
CA ASP A 109 -10.53 9.65 -8.75
C ASP A 109 -10.07 9.38 -7.32
N VAL A 110 -11.06 9.13 -6.48
CA VAL A 110 -11.03 9.20 -5.01
C VAL A 110 -10.16 8.12 -4.32
N HIS A 111 -9.25 7.52 -5.08
CA HIS A 111 -8.20 6.61 -4.63
C HIS A 111 -6.92 7.43 -4.56
N GLY A 112 -6.68 8.08 -3.43
CA GLY A 112 -5.54 8.98 -3.28
C GLY A 112 -4.26 8.18 -3.18
N VAL A 113 -3.72 7.79 -4.32
CA VAL A 113 -2.49 7.02 -4.38
C VAL A 113 -1.45 7.83 -5.10
N ILE A 114 -0.47 8.33 -4.35
CA ILE A 114 0.72 8.99 -4.89
C ILE A 114 1.94 8.59 -4.05
N THR A 115 2.96 8.11 -4.75
CA THR A 115 4.38 8.29 -4.41
C THR A 115 4.83 9.70 -4.80
#